data_AF-A0A370EMM9-F1
#
_entry.id   AF-A0A370EMM9-F1
#
_cell.length_a   1.000
_cell.length_b   1.000
_cell.length_c   1.000
_cell.angle_alpha   90.00
_cell.angle_beta   90.00
_cell.angle_gamma   90.00
#
_symmetry.space_group_name_H-M   'P 1'
#
loop_
_entity.id
_entity.type
_entity.pdbx_description
1 polymer ?
#
loop_
_entity_poly.entity_id
_entity_poly.type
_entity_poly.pdbx_seq_one_letter_code
_entity_poly.pdbx_strand_id
1 'polypeptide(L)' 'MSKVPDKRLISFGIHVRTLREQLNLTQDQVAANSEKLTKATLSDIENGKRNAAVTTLLDLARGLKVHPKKILDFNFKLEE' A
#
# COMPACT_ATOMS: atom_id res chain seq x y z
N MET A 1 25.54 -2.53 -2.74
CA MET A 1 25.27 -2.79 -1.31
C MET A 1 23.78 -3.04 -1.15
N SER A 2 23.39 -4.23 -0.69
CA SER A 2 21.99 -4.53 -0.40
C SER A 2 21.55 -3.66 0.77
N LYS A 3 20.67 -2.67 0.52
CA LYS A 3 20.05 -1.91 1.60
C LYS A 3 19.16 -2.87 2.38
N VAL A 4 19.34 -2.93 3.70
CA VAL A 4 18.42 -3.63 4.59
C VAL A 4 17.00 -3.12 4.29
N PRO A 5 16.03 -4.01 4.03
CA PRO A 5 14.65 -3.60 3.78
C PRO A 5 14.08 -2.79 4.94
N ASP A 6 13.41 -1.68 4.65
CA ASP A 6 12.75 -0.85 5.68
C ASP A 6 11.55 -1.61 6.24
N LYS A 7 11.62 -1.97 7.52
CA LYS A 7 10.57 -2.74 8.21
C LYS A 7 9.22 -2.01 8.21
N ARG A 8 9.20 -0.68 8.22
CA ARG A 8 7.97 0.12 8.18
C ARG A 8 7.28 -0.03 6.83
N LEU A 9 8.05 -0.02 5.74
CA LEU A 9 7.52 -0.25 4.39
C LEU A 9 6.98 -1.68 4.23
N ILE A 10 7.66 -2.67 4.82
CA ILE A 10 7.16 -4.06 4.82
C ILE A 10 5.84 -4.16 5.57
N SER A 11 5.75 -3.64 6.80
CA SER A 11 4.51 -3.67 7.60
C SER A 11 3.36 -2.95 6.89
N PHE A 12 3.64 -1.78 6.30
CA PHE A 12 2.67 -1.04 5.50
C PHE A 12 2.20 -1.82 4.27
N GLY A 13 3.14 -2.41 3.52
CA GLY A 13 2.85 -3.19 2.31
C GLY A 13 1.99 -4.42 2.60
N ILE A 14 2.30 -5.15 3.67
CA ILE A 14 1.51 -6.30 4.13
C ILE A 14 0.09 -5.85 4.46
N HIS A 15 -0.07 -4.74 5.20
CA HIS A 15 -1.39 -4.21 5.54
C HIS A 15 -2.22 -3.83 4.30
N VAL A 16 -1.63 -3.09 3.36
CA VAL A 16 -2.30 -2.71 2.10
C VAL A 16 -2.75 -3.95 1.34
N ARG A 17 -1.88 -4.97 1.24
CA ARG A 17 -2.20 -6.24 0.58
C ARG A 17 -3.34 -6.98 1.26
N THR A 18 -3.28 -7.12 2.58
CA THR A 18 -4.33 -7.79 3.36
C THR A 18 -5.66 -7.06 3.21
N LEU A 19 -5.67 -5.73 3.29
CA LEU A 19 -6.87 -4.92 3.09
C LEU A 19 -7.45 -5.12 1.68
N ARG A 20 -6.60 -5.13 0.64
CA ARG A 20 -7.04 -5.40 -0.73
C ARG A 20 -7.67 -6.79 -0.88
N GLU A 21 -7.03 -7.81 -0.31
CA GLU A 21 -7.50 -9.20 -0.38
C GLU A 21 -8.82 -9.39 0.39
N GLN A 22 -8.98 -8.74 1.55
CA GLN A 22 -10.25 -8.72 2.31
C GLN A 22 -11.41 -8.07 1.53
N LEU A 23 -11.11 -7.13 0.64
CA LEU A 23 -12.07 -6.49 -0.25
C LEU A 23 -12.31 -7.29 -1.55
N ASN A 24 -11.68 -8.46 -1.71
CA ASN A 24 -11.73 -9.30 -2.91
C ASN A 24 -11.29 -8.57 -4.19
N LEU A 25 -10.33 -7.66 -4.07
CA LEU A 25 -9.81 -6.89 -5.21
C LEU A 25 -8.48 -7.48 -5.71
N THR A 26 -8.29 -7.52 -7.02
CA THR A 26 -6.97 -7.77 -7.63
C THR A 26 -6.17 -6.46 -7.69
N GLN A 27 -4.85 -6.56 -7.87
CA GLN A 27 -4.01 -5.36 -8.08
C GLN A 27 -4.43 -4.58 -9.34
N ASP A 28 -4.87 -5.28 -10.38
CA ASP A 28 -5.36 -4.67 -11.62
C ASP A 28 -6.65 -3.87 -11.37
N GLN A 29 -7.57 -4.40 -10.57
CA GLN A 29 -8.80 -3.69 -10.20
C GLN A 29 -8.52 -2.44 -9.38
N VAL A 30 -7.59 -2.49 -8.42
CA VAL A 30 -7.20 -1.30 -7.63
C VAL A 30 -6.57 -0.24 -8.53
N ALA A 31 -5.67 -0.62 -9.43
CA ALA A 31 -5.07 0.30 -10.39
C ALA A 31 -6.12 0.94 -11.31
N ALA A 32 -7.05 0.13 -11.85
CA ALA A 32 -8.14 0.62 -12.70
C ALA A 32 -9.12 1.58 -11.97
N ASN A 33 -9.27 1.41 -10.66
CA ASN A 33 -10.10 2.29 -9.82
C ASN A 33 -9.35 3.55 -9.34
N SER A 34 -8.06 3.69 -9.63
CA SER A 34 -7.22 4.81 -9.21
C SER A 34 -6.99 5.82 -10.34
N GLU A 35 -6.50 7.02 -10.03
CA GLU A 35 -6.25 8.05 -11.06
C GLU A 35 -4.85 7.90 -11.66
N LYS A 36 -3.82 7.68 -10.82
CA LYS A 36 -2.42 7.60 -11.27
C LYS A 36 -1.67 6.35 -10.80
N LEU A 37 -2.31 5.51 -9.99
CA LEU A 37 -1.67 4.29 -9.47
C LEU A 37 -1.61 3.21 -10.54
N THR A 38 -0.41 2.66 -10.75
CA THR A 38 -0.21 1.50 -11.63
C THR A 38 -0.13 0.20 -10.84
N LYS A 39 -0.45 -0.93 -11.47
CA LYS A 39 -0.26 -2.27 -10.89
C LYS A 39 1.17 -2.49 -10.38
N ALA A 40 2.17 -2.06 -11.13
CA ALA A 40 3.57 -2.17 -10.74
C ALA A 40 3.88 -1.36 -9.47
N THR A 41 3.37 -0.13 -9.39
CA THR A 41 3.53 0.71 -8.19
C THR A 41 2.85 0.08 -6.98
N LEU A 42 1.63 -0.44 -7.15
CA LEU A 42 0.92 -1.14 -6.10
C LEU A 42 1.68 -2.39 -5.64
N SER A 43 2.21 -3.18 -6.57
CA SER A 43 3.03 -4.36 -6.27
C SER A 43 4.30 -3.98 -5.50
N ASP A 44 5.01 -2.92 -5.90
CA ASP A 44 6.18 -2.44 -5.16
C ASP A 44 5.83 -2.04 -3.72
N ILE A 45 4.68 -1.38 -3.52
CA ILE A 45 4.18 -0.96 -2.20
C ILE A 45 3.84 -2.20 -1.37
N GLU A 46 3.04 -3.13 -1.90
CA GLU A 46 2.64 -4.36 -1.19
C GLU A 46 3.83 -5.25 -0.79
N ASN A 47 4.96 -5.13 -1.50
CA ASN A 47 6.20 -5.84 -1.20
C ASN A 47 7.21 -5.00 -0.39
N GLY A 48 6.83 -3.81 0.09
CA GLY A 48 7.69 -2.93 0.89
C GLY A 48 8.90 -2.36 0.13
N LYS A 49 8.88 -2.38 -1.21
CA LYS A 49 9.97 -1.90 -2.08
C LYS A 49 9.89 -0.40 -2.38
N ARG A 50 8.73 0.20 -2.15
CA ARG A 50 8.45 1.61 -2.47
C ARG A 50 7.69 2.28 -1.33
N ASN A 51 8.13 3.49 -0.97
CA ASN A 51 7.40 4.36 -0.07
C ASN A 51 6.20 5.01 -0.80
N ALA A 52 5.06 5.11 -0.12
CA ALA A 52 3.87 5.77 -0.66
C ALA A 52 3.84 7.24 -0.21
N ALA A 53 3.95 8.16 -1.16
CA ALA A 53 3.68 9.58 -0.90
C ALA A 53 2.19 9.78 -0.61
N VAL A 54 1.83 10.94 -0.04
CA VAL A 54 0.42 11.27 0.31
C VAL A 54 -0.51 11.16 -0.91
N THR A 55 -0.08 11.59 -2.10
CA THR A 55 -0.88 11.46 -3.33
C THR A 55 -1.11 10.00 -3.70
N THR A 56 -0.09 9.14 -3.57
CA THR A 56 -0.22 7.69 -3.79
C THR A 56 -1.13 7.04 -2.74
N LEU A 57 -1.08 7.49 -1.49
CA LEU A 57 -1.99 7.04 -0.43
C LEU A 57 -3.45 7.38 -0.76
N LEU A 58 -3.71 8.58 -1.29
CA LEU A 58 -5.06 8.98 -1.72
C LEU A 58 -5.53 8.19 -2.95
N ASP A 59 -4.63 7.89 -3.89
CA ASP A 59 -4.95 6.99 -5.00
C ASP A 59 -5.23 5.56 -4.53
N LEU A 60 -4.46 5.02 -3.58
CA LEU A 60 -4.74 3.73 -2.96
C LEU A 60 -6.12 3.72 -2.29
N ALA A 61 -6.46 4.78 -1.54
CA ALA A 61 -7.77 4.92 -0.90
C ALA A 61 -8.92 4.89 -1.91
N ARG A 62 -8.75 5.61 -3.03
CA ARG A 62 -9.68 5.60 -4.15
C ARG A 62 -9.79 4.21 -4.80
N GLY A 63 -8.65 3.59 -5.11
CA GLY A 63 -8.56 2.29 -5.74
C GLY A 63 -9.17 1.15 -4.92
N LEU A 64 -8.95 1.19 -3.61
CA LEU A 64 -9.50 0.27 -2.61
C LEU A 64 -10.93 0.63 -2.17
N LYS A 65 -11.44 1.82 -2.54
CA LYS A 65 -12.75 2.34 -2.12
C LYS A 65 -12.92 2.40 -0.60
N VAL A 66 -11.87 2.86 0.09
CA VAL A 66 -11.85 3.01 1.55
C VAL A 66 -11.37 4.40 1.94
N HIS A 67 -11.72 4.84 3.15
CA HIS A 67 -11.14 6.05 3.71
C HIS A 67 -9.63 5.86 3.97
N PRO A 68 -8.75 6.86 3.72
CA PRO A 68 -7.29 6.76 3.94
C PRO A 68 -6.91 6.31 5.35
N LYS A 69 -7.73 6.67 6.36
CA LYS A 69 -7.57 6.19 7.75
C LYS A 69 -7.43 4.66 7.82
N LYS A 70 -8.21 3.88 7.05
CA LYS A 70 -8.10 2.41 7.07
C LYS A 70 -6.76 1.93 6.54
N ILE A 71 -6.13 2.66 5.63
CA ILE A 71 -4.81 2.32 5.08
C ILE A 71 -3.71 2.67 6.09
N LEU A 72 -3.91 3.72 6.90
CA LEU A 72 -2.99 4.13 7.95
C LEU A 72 -3.20 3.39 9.29
N ASP A 73 -4.27 2.62 9.41
CA ASP A 73 -4.59 1.82 10.59
C ASP A 73 -3.84 0.48 10.57
N PHE A 74 -2.52 0.55 10.73
CA PHE A 74 -1.62 -0.61 10.76
C PHE A 74 -0.61 -0.52 11.88
N ASN A 75 -0.20 -1.67 12.40
CA ASN A 75 0.83 -1.74 13.43
C ASN A 75 2.22 -1.61 12.80
N PHE A 76 3.02 -0.71 13.34
CA PHE A 76 4.44 -0.59 13.02
C PHE A 76 5.20 -0.25 14.29
N LYS A 77 6.49 -0.60 14.31
CA LYS A 77 7.38 -0.15 15.38
C LYS A 77 7.77 1.30 15.09
N LEU A 78 7.29 2.22 15.94
CA LEU A 78 8.05 3.43 16.26
C LEU A 78 9.32 2.91 16.96
N GLU A 79 10.50 3.29 16.48
CA GLU A 79 11.78 2.71 16.93
C GLU A 79 11.90 2.66 18.47
N GLU A 80 12.65 1.67 18.99
CA GLU A 80 13.16 1.68 20.38
C GLU A 80 14.19 2.78 20.56
#